data_AF-C6Q1F4-F1
#
_entry.id   AF-C6Q1F4-F1
#
_cell.length_a   1.000
_cell.length_b   1.000
_cell.length_c   1.000
_cell.angle_alpha   90.00
_cell.angle_beta   90.00
_cell.angle_gamma   90.00
#
_symmetry.space_group_name_H-M   'P 1'
#
loop_
_entity.id
_entity.type
_entity.pdbx_description
1 polymer ?
#
loop_
_entity_poly.entity_id
_entity_poly.type
_entity_poly.pdbx_seq_one_letter_code
_entity_poly.pdbx_strand_id
1 'polypeptide(L)'
;MRRNRRGRKKAKKNKLVVPFMIFAILLLSAACGYVTYNYNYIKYWNGLIYPGVTVGGVNLSEKTKDEAKEILKHDFSEQIVKKNININVEGKVYTLNYSKISPKYSIDDAVNTAFNYGKSSNIFAQFIMLKMNKDENFDLKFSYDEKPVKELVSNIQSEVNKDPVNASLGIDNGNLNVIPEVNGKKLEKEKLEKETLSKISGSIGQNVNVNALVKQIPANIKGDSLKSINSLIGTYSTNFASSSSQRANNIALATKSINGKILMPGEVFSFNDTVGERTGERGYEPAPVIIGNKLESGLGGGICQVSTTLYNAVSRAGMTSIEREHHTMPVHYVPQGMDATVDYGNIDYKFKNIYQYPVYIQAYISNGNIIFNLYSNSSMKN
;
A
#
# COMPACT_ATOMS: atom_id res chain seq x y z
N MET A 1 31.31 -130.33 14.25
CA MET A 1 30.05 -130.18 13.50
C MET A 1 29.22 -129.04 14.12
N ARG A 2 29.17 -127.84 13.53
CA ARG A 2 28.07 -126.86 13.67
C ARG A 2 28.34 -125.64 12.77
N ARG A 3 27.54 -125.53 11.70
CA ARG A 3 27.45 -124.37 10.79
C ARG A 3 26.86 -123.16 11.54
N ASN A 4 27.38 -121.96 11.29
CA ASN A 4 26.65 -120.73 11.59
C ASN A 4 26.70 -119.76 10.39
N ARG A 5 25.55 -119.57 9.74
CA ARG A 5 25.32 -118.64 8.62
C ARG A 5 25.09 -117.24 9.17
N ARG A 6 25.91 -116.26 8.78
CA ARG A 6 25.56 -114.83 8.94
C ARG A 6 24.94 -114.32 7.65
N GLY A 7 23.66 -113.94 7.73
CA GLY A 7 22.89 -113.35 6.64
C GLY A 7 23.19 -111.86 6.45
N ARG A 8 23.33 -111.45 5.18
CA ARG A 8 23.32 -110.04 4.73
C ARG A 8 21.89 -109.47 4.90
N LYS A 9 21.70 -108.46 5.75
CA LYS A 9 20.50 -107.61 5.74
C LYS A 9 20.56 -106.68 4.52
N LYS A 10 19.64 -106.84 3.56
CA LYS A 10 19.42 -105.87 2.47
C LYS A 10 18.65 -104.64 3.02
N ALA A 11 19.16 -103.45 2.75
CA ALA A 11 18.51 -102.18 3.08
C ALA A 11 17.20 -102.01 2.27
N LYS A 12 16.07 -101.76 2.96
CA LYS A 12 14.85 -101.24 2.31
C LYS A 12 15.12 -99.78 1.91
N LYS A 13 15.39 -99.53 0.62
CA LYS A 13 15.43 -98.16 0.06
C LYS A 13 13.99 -97.63 -0.08
N ASN A 14 13.73 -96.45 0.50
CA ASN A 14 12.44 -95.78 0.51
C ASN A 14 11.92 -95.47 -0.90
N LYS A 15 10.88 -96.18 -1.37
CA LYS A 15 10.26 -95.99 -2.71
C LYS A 15 9.50 -94.65 -2.89
N LEU A 16 9.34 -93.86 -1.83
CA LEU A 16 8.66 -92.55 -1.85
C LEU A 16 9.59 -91.34 -2.08
N VAL A 17 10.91 -91.51 -2.03
CA VAL A 17 11.86 -90.39 -2.08
C VAL A 17 11.99 -89.82 -3.50
N VAL A 18 11.92 -90.67 -4.52
CA VAL A 18 12.06 -90.26 -5.93
C VAL A 18 10.89 -89.38 -6.42
N PRO A 19 9.60 -89.74 -6.25
CA PRO A 19 8.49 -88.87 -6.64
C PRO A 19 8.42 -87.58 -5.84
N PHE A 20 8.81 -87.59 -4.55
CA PHE A 20 8.91 -86.38 -3.74
C PHE A 20 10.01 -85.44 -4.25
N MET A 21 11.17 -85.97 -4.65
CA MET A 21 12.23 -85.17 -5.29
C MET A 21 11.77 -84.58 -6.63
N ILE A 22 11.08 -85.35 -7.47
CA ILE A 22 10.53 -84.85 -8.75
C ILE A 22 9.52 -83.73 -8.51
N PHE A 23 8.62 -83.89 -7.53
CA PHE A 23 7.66 -82.85 -7.15
C PHE A 23 8.34 -81.60 -6.59
N ALA A 24 9.37 -81.77 -5.74
CA ALA A 24 10.17 -80.66 -5.23
C ALA A 24 10.90 -79.91 -6.36
N ILE A 25 11.45 -80.63 -7.35
CA ILE A 25 12.09 -80.04 -8.54
C ILE A 25 11.08 -79.28 -9.39
N LEU A 26 9.87 -79.81 -9.59
CA LEU A 26 8.79 -79.14 -10.31
C LEU A 26 8.29 -77.88 -9.58
N LEU A 27 8.20 -77.93 -8.24
CA LEU A 27 7.89 -76.75 -7.42
C LEU A 27 9.00 -75.70 -7.51
N LEU A 28 10.27 -76.13 -7.48
CA LEU A 28 11.42 -75.24 -7.65
C LEU A 28 11.46 -74.62 -9.05
N SER A 29 11.17 -75.38 -10.11
CA SER A 29 11.14 -74.85 -11.47
C SER A 29 9.98 -73.88 -11.68
N ALA A 30 8.80 -74.18 -11.13
CA ALA A 30 7.66 -73.26 -11.11
C ALA A 30 7.96 -71.99 -10.31
N ALA A 31 8.60 -72.11 -9.15
CA ALA A 31 9.03 -70.98 -8.34
C ALA A 31 10.08 -70.12 -9.07
N CYS A 32 11.07 -70.73 -9.71
CA CYS A 32 12.04 -70.03 -10.55
C CYS A 32 11.36 -69.31 -11.73
N GLY A 33 10.46 -69.99 -12.45
CA GLY A 33 9.70 -69.39 -13.55
C GLY A 33 8.86 -68.19 -13.09
N TYR A 34 8.19 -68.30 -11.93
CA TYR A 34 7.45 -67.21 -11.30
C TYR A 34 8.37 -66.03 -10.95
N VAL A 35 9.52 -66.28 -10.33
CA VAL A 35 10.50 -65.23 -10.00
C VAL A 35 11.03 -64.55 -11.28
N THR A 36 11.35 -65.31 -12.33
CA THR A 36 11.80 -64.77 -13.63
C THR A 36 10.70 -63.93 -14.29
N TYR A 37 9.44 -64.38 -14.26
CA TYR A 37 8.31 -63.62 -14.76
C TYR A 37 8.16 -62.28 -14.03
N ASN A 38 8.16 -62.29 -12.69
CA ASN A 38 8.07 -61.06 -11.89
C ASN A 38 9.25 -60.12 -12.15
N TYR A 39 10.46 -60.66 -12.27
CA TYR A 39 11.65 -59.88 -12.58
C TYR A 39 11.57 -59.20 -13.94
N ASN A 40 11.16 -59.93 -14.99
CA ASN A 40 10.99 -59.36 -16.33
C ASN A 40 9.87 -58.33 -16.38
N TYR A 41 8.77 -58.57 -15.66
CA TYR A 41 7.67 -57.62 -15.54
C TYR A 41 8.13 -56.33 -14.85
N ILE A 42 8.84 -56.41 -13.73
CA ILE A 42 9.40 -55.23 -13.04
C ILE A 42 10.43 -54.51 -13.91
N LYS A 43 11.28 -55.25 -14.61
CA LYS A 43 12.33 -54.68 -15.49
C LYS A 43 11.76 -53.80 -16.59
N TYR A 44 10.59 -54.13 -17.14
CA TYR A 44 9.88 -53.29 -18.10
C TYR A 44 9.58 -51.89 -17.53
N TRP A 45 9.24 -51.80 -16.23
CA TRP A 45 8.91 -50.56 -15.54
C TRP A 45 10.13 -49.76 -15.04
N ASN A 46 11.36 -50.23 -15.24
CA ASN A 46 12.55 -49.51 -14.77
C ASN A 46 12.64 -48.09 -15.35
N GLY A 47 12.27 -47.94 -16.63
CA GLY A 47 12.28 -46.65 -17.35
C GLY A 47 10.99 -45.84 -17.26
N LEU A 48 9.96 -46.34 -16.58
CA LEU A 48 8.62 -45.76 -16.56
C LEU A 48 8.18 -45.41 -15.14
N ILE A 49 7.31 -44.42 -15.01
CA ILE A 49 6.61 -44.12 -13.77
C ILE A 49 5.55 -45.20 -13.53
N TYR A 50 5.46 -45.68 -12.30
CA TYR A 50 4.52 -46.73 -11.90
C TYR A 50 3.06 -46.28 -12.08
N PRO A 51 2.13 -47.21 -12.33
CA PRO A 51 0.74 -46.88 -12.54
C PRO A 51 0.11 -46.36 -11.22
N GLY A 52 -0.82 -45.40 -11.35
CA GLY A 52 -1.51 -44.77 -10.22
C GLY A 52 -0.78 -43.54 -9.67
N VAL A 53 0.43 -43.26 -10.17
CA VAL A 53 1.21 -42.11 -9.76
C VAL A 53 0.76 -40.85 -10.49
N THR A 54 0.46 -39.82 -9.71
CA THR A 54 0.06 -38.49 -10.18
C THR A 54 0.95 -37.41 -9.57
N VAL A 55 1.13 -36.30 -10.29
CA VAL A 55 1.83 -35.10 -9.78
C VAL A 55 0.93 -33.89 -9.99
N GLY A 56 0.59 -33.19 -8.91
CA GLY A 56 -0.36 -32.08 -8.99
C GLY A 56 -1.72 -32.46 -9.58
N GLY A 57 -2.13 -33.73 -9.43
CA GLY A 57 -3.34 -34.29 -10.04
C GLY A 57 -3.22 -34.70 -11.52
N VAL A 58 -2.07 -34.50 -12.16
CA VAL A 58 -1.84 -35.00 -13.53
C VAL A 58 -1.33 -36.43 -13.47
N ASN A 59 -1.95 -37.33 -14.23
CA ASN A 59 -1.56 -38.73 -14.29
C ASN A 59 -0.29 -38.92 -15.12
N LEU A 60 0.76 -39.45 -14.49
CA LEU A 60 2.06 -39.69 -15.11
C LEU A 60 2.38 -41.18 -15.29
N SER A 61 1.39 -42.05 -15.08
CA SER A 61 1.52 -43.49 -15.27
C SER A 61 2.09 -43.81 -16.65
N GLU A 62 3.01 -44.77 -16.71
CA GLU A 62 3.61 -45.26 -17.96
C GLU A 62 4.42 -44.20 -18.73
N LYS A 63 4.75 -43.07 -18.12
CA LYS A 63 5.60 -42.04 -18.73
C LYS A 63 7.05 -42.22 -18.31
N THR A 64 7.96 -41.91 -19.22
CA THR A 64 9.38 -41.68 -18.91
C THR A 64 9.55 -40.37 -18.14
N LYS A 65 10.74 -40.14 -17.55
CA LYS A 65 11.02 -38.87 -16.86
C LYS A 65 10.87 -37.67 -17.80
N ASP A 66 11.35 -37.78 -19.03
CA ASP A 66 11.34 -36.65 -19.97
C ASP A 66 9.93 -36.34 -20.45
N GLU A 67 9.12 -37.37 -20.79
CA GLU A 67 7.70 -37.18 -21.11
C GLU A 67 6.92 -36.58 -19.95
N ALA A 68 7.17 -37.03 -18.72
CA ALA A 68 6.53 -36.48 -17.53
C ALA A 68 6.89 -35.00 -17.31
N LYS A 69 8.15 -34.61 -17.54
CA LYS A 69 8.56 -33.21 -17.45
C LYS A 69 7.85 -32.35 -18.49
N GLU A 70 7.78 -32.80 -19.73
CA GLU A 70 7.12 -32.06 -20.80
C GLU A 70 5.62 -31.91 -20.56
N ILE A 71 4.94 -32.97 -20.10
CA ILE A 71 3.53 -32.91 -19.70
C ILE A 71 3.34 -31.85 -18.60
N LEU A 72 4.12 -31.90 -17.52
CA LEU A 72 3.97 -30.94 -16.43
C LEU A 72 4.33 -29.51 -16.83
N LYS A 73 5.31 -29.31 -17.72
CA LYS A 73 5.64 -27.96 -18.25
C LYS A 73 4.48 -27.40 -19.06
N HIS A 74 3.93 -28.19 -19.98
CA HIS A 74 2.79 -27.79 -20.80
C HIS A 74 1.55 -27.52 -19.96
N ASP A 75 1.23 -28.43 -19.04
CA ASP A 75 0.01 -28.35 -18.26
C ASP A 75 0.10 -27.23 -17.22
N PHE A 76 1.25 -27.04 -16.56
CA PHE A 76 1.43 -26.04 -15.49
C PHE A 76 2.12 -24.75 -15.94
N SER A 77 3.36 -24.82 -16.40
CA SER A 77 4.19 -23.63 -16.66
C SER A 77 3.64 -22.77 -17.79
N GLU A 78 3.13 -23.36 -18.86
CA GLU A 78 2.59 -22.61 -20.00
C GLU A 78 1.18 -22.06 -19.77
N GLN A 79 0.41 -22.69 -18.89
CA GLN A 79 -0.95 -22.26 -18.59
C GLN A 79 -0.99 -21.23 -17.45
N ILE A 80 -0.11 -21.36 -16.44
CA ILE A 80 -0.13 -20.46 -15.27
C ILE A 80 0.15 -19.01 -15.67
N VAL A 81 1.00 -18.79 -16.69
CA VAL A 81 1.36 -17.45 -17.18
C VAL A 81 0.18 -16.73 -17.84
N LYS A 82 -0.86 -17.44 -18.28
CA LYS A 82 -2.06 -16.85 -18.89
C LYS A 82 -3.00 -16.23 -17.84
N LYS A 83 -2.81 -16.54 -16.56
CA LYS A 83 -3.62 -15.99 -15.47
C LYS A 83 -3.31 -14.53 -15.22
N ASN A 84 -4.30 -13.87 -14.65
CA ASN A 84 -4.22 -12.49 -14.20
C ASN A 84 -4.54 -12.37 -12.72
N ILE A 85 -3.93 -11.38 -12.09
CA ILE A 85 -4.30 -10.83 -10.79
C ILE A 85 -5.06 -9.54 -11.08
N ASN A 86 -6.33 -9.47 -10.69
CA ASN A 86 -7.21 -8.33 -10.88
C ASN A 86 -7.53 -7.71 -9.52
N ILE A 87 -7.16 -6.46 -9.34
CA ILE A 87 -7.49 -5.67 -8.15
C ILE A 87 -8.55 -4.64 -8.55
N ASN A 88 -9.74 -4.75 -7.98
CA ASN A 88 -10.83 -3.79 -8.17
C ASN A 88 -10.78 -2.73 -7.07
N VAL A 89 -10.72 -1.47 -7.46
CA VAL A 89 -10.80 -0.31 -6.56
C VAL A 89 -11.92 0.60 -7.03
N GLU A 90 -13.01 0.66 -6.25
CA GLU A 90 -14.18 1.52 -6.54
C GLU A 90 -14.71 1.43 -7.99
N GLY A 91 -14.63 0.25 -8.62
CA GLY A 91 -15.10 -0.01 -9.98
C GLY A 91 -14.01 0.04 -11.07
N LYS A 92 -12.81 0.55 -10.76
CA LYS A 92 -11.64 0.48 -11.65
C LYS A 92 -10.86 -0.81 -11.40
N VAL A 93 -10.55 -1.55 -12.48
CA VAL A 93 -9.80 -2.81 -12.38
C VAL A 93 -8.36 -2.61 -12.83
N TYR A 94 -7.42 -3.01 -11.96
CA TYR A 94 -5.99 -3.05 -12.22
C TYR A 94 -5.55 -4.50 -12.42
N THR A 95 -4.88 -4.77 -13.53
CA THR A 95 -4.53 -6.14 -13.94
C THR A 95 -3.02 -6.33 -13.98
N LEU A 96 -2.53 -7.39 -13.33
CA LEU A 96 -1.17 -7.88 -13.41
C LEU A 96 -1.17 -9.32 -13.92
N ASN A 97 -0.53 -9.55 -15.07
CA ASN A 97 -0.41 -10.89 -15.62
C ASN A 97 0.61 -11.73 -14.85
N TYR A 98 0.33 -13.02 -14.68
CA TYR A 98 1.18 -13.94 -13.93
C TYR A 98 2.59 -14.08 -14.53
N SER A 99 2.79 -13.85 -15.83
CA SER A 99 4.14 -13.82 -16.42
C SER A 99 5.08 -12.84 -15.71
N LYS A 100 4.54 -11.76 -15.12
CA LYS A 100 5.33 -10.74 -14.42
C LYS A 100 5.87 -11.22 -13.07
N ILE A 101 5.15 -12.13 -12.38
CA ILE A 101 5.59 -12.68 -11.08
C ILE A 101 6.58 -13.84 -11.23
N SER A 102 7.05 -14.13 -12.44
CA SER A 102 8.04 -15.20 -12.71
C SER A 102 7.71 -16.54 -12.03
N PRO A 103 6.54 -17.14 -12.32
CA PRO A 103 6.06 -18.35 -11.67
C PRO A 103 7.01 -19.53 -11.94
N LYS A 104 7.31 -20.31 -10.90
CA LYS A 104 8.19 -21.48 -10.99
C LYS A 104 7.57 -22.68 -10.29
N TYR A 105 7.63 -23.82 -10.98
CA TYR A 105 7.30 -25.13 -10.43
C TYR A 105 8.53 -26.00 -10.28
N SER A 106 8.65 -26.71 -9.16
CA SER A 106 9.72 -27.70 -8.94
C SER A 106 9.44 -29.01 -9.70
N ILE A 107 9.37 -28.93 -11.03
CA ILE A 107 9.02 -30.06 -11.91
C ILE A 107 10.05 -31.18 -11.81
N ASP A 108 11.35 -30.87 -11.88
CA ASP A 108 12.40 -31.89 -11.85
C ASP A 108 12.37 -32.72 -10.56
N ASP A 109 12.21 -32.06 -9.41
CA ASP A 109 12.12 -32.73 -8.11
C ASP A 109 10.87 -33.60 -8.01
N ALA A 110 9.71 -33.07 -8.42
CA ALA A 110 8.46 -33.80 -8.38
C ALA A 110 8.48 -35.03 -9.30
N VAL A 111 9.00 -34.90 -10.51
CA VAL A 111 9.18 -36.01 -11.46
C VAL A 111 10.17 -37.04 -10.94
N ASN A 112 11.28 -36.61 -10.33
CA ASN A 112 12.26 -37.54 -9.75
C ASN A 112 11.67 -38.33 -8.59
N THR A 113 10.91 -37.69 -7.70
CA THR A 113 10.20 -38.36 -6.61
C THR A 113 9.17 -39.35 -7.15
N ALA A 114 8.32 -38.91 -8.10
CA ALA A 114 7.30 -39.75 -8.74
C ALA A 114 7.91 -40.96 -9.47
N PHE A 115 9.02 -40.77 -10.19
CA PHE A 115 9.69 -41.83 -10.91
C PHE A 115 10.35 -42.86 -9.99
N ASN A 116 10.88 -42.44 -8.85
CA ASN A 116 11.55 -43.32 -7.90
C ASN A 116 10.58 -44.03 -6.95
N TYR A 117 9.28 -43.67 -6.97
CA TYR A 117 8.25 -44.30 -6.14
C TYR A 117 8.22 -45.81 -6.35
N GLY A 118 8.25 -46.56 -5.25
CA GLY A 118 8.23 -48.02 -5.24
C GLY A 118 9.53 -48.70 -5.70
N LYS A 119 10.36 -48.07 -6.55
CA LYS A 119 11.54 -48.70 -7.19
C LYS A 119 12.69 -49.08 -6.25
N SER A 120 12.76 -48.47 -5.06
CA SER A 120 13.72 -48.85 -4.01
C SER A 120 13.25 -50.02 -3.14
N SER A 121 12.01 -50.50 -3.33
CA SER A 121 11.43 -51.59 -2.54
C SER A 121 11.97 -52.96 -2.99
N ASN A 122 11.72 -54.02 -2.21
CA ASN A 122 12.03 -55.38 -2.66
C ASN A 122 11.13 -55.83 -3.83
N ILE A 123 11.56 -56.84 -4.58
CA ILE A 123 10.89 -57.35 -5.80
C ILE A 123 9.42 -57.69 -5.55
N PHE A 124 9.09 -58.30 -4.41
CA PHE A 124 7.71 -58.68 -4.09
C PHE A 124 6.82 -57.45 -3.87
N ALA A 125 7.32 -56.45 -3.13
CA ALA A 125 6.61 -55.20 -2.91
C ALA A 125 6.43 -54.39 -4.21
N GLN A 126 7.45 -54.34 -5.07
CA GLN A 126 7.35 -53.70 -6.39
C GLN A 126 6.26 -54.35 -7.25
N PHE A 127 6.22 -55.69 -7.29
CA PHE A 127 5.19 -56.41 -8.04
C PHE A 127 3.77 -56.10 -7.54
N ILE A 128 3.57 -56.07 -6.21
CA ILE A 128 2.28 -55.72 -5.62
C ILE A 128 1.87 -54.28 -6.00
N MET A 129 2.78 -53.32 -5.89
CA MET A 129 2.50 -51.92 -6.25
C MET A 129 2.05 -51.79 -7.72
N LEU A 130 2.76 -52.46 -8.63
CA LEU A 130 2.43 -52.49 -10.05
C LEU A 130 1.09 -53.17 -10.38
N LYS A 131 0.65 -54.13 -9.56
CA LYS A 131 -0.61 -54.87 -9.76
C LYS A 131 -1.81 -54.21 -9.09
N MET A 132 -1.61 -53.64 -7.91
CA MET A 132 -2.68 -52.99 -7.14
C MET A 132 -3.03 -51.61 -7.69
N ASN A 133 -2.12 -50.97 -8.43
CA ASN A 133 -2.35 -49.65 -9.05
C ASN A 133 -2.87 -48.63 -8.03
N LYS A 134 -2.21 -48.56 -6.86
CA LYS A 134 -2.64 -47.67 -5.78
C LYS A 134 -2.40 -46.22 -6.20
N ASP A 135 -3.43 -45.40 -6.04
CA ASP A 135 -3.32 -43.97 -6.28
C ASP A 135 -2.33 -43.33 -5.30
N GLU A 136 -1.31 -42.68 -5.85
CA GLU A 136 -0.32 -41.92 -5.12
C GLU A 136 -0.17 -40.55 -5.80
N ASN A 137 -0.33 -39.47 -5.05
CA ASN A 137 -0.22 -38.11 -5.58
C ASN A 137 0.95 -37.37 -4.92
N PHE A 138 1.81 -36.79 -5.74
CA PHE A 138 2.91 -35.96 -5.31
C PHE A 138 2.63 -34.48 -5.55
N ASP A 139 3.01 -33.64 -4.59
CA ASP A 139 2.81 -32.20 -4.68
C ASP A 139 3.78 -31.55 -5.65
N LEU A 140 3.26 -30.64 -6.48
CA LEU A 140 4.06 -29.78 -7.34
C LEU A 140 4.27 -28.42 -6.65
N LYS A 141 5.44 -28.22 -6.06
CA LYS A 141 5.76 -26.98 -5.33
C LYS A 141 5.77 -25.78 -6.27
N PHE A 142 5.09 -24.71 -5.86
CA PHE A 142 4.96 -23.45 -6.58
C PHE A 142 5.67 -22.31 -5.84
N SER A 143 6.37 -21.46 -6.59
CA SER A 143 7.04 -20.26 -6.08
C SER A 143 6.95 -19.12 -7.09
N TYR A 144 7.07 -17.88 -6.63
CA TYR A 144 6.94 -16.67 -7.46
C TYR A 144 7.66 -15.47 -6.82
N ASP A 145 7.83 -14.39 -7.58
CA ASP A 145 8.33 -13.10 -7.10
C ASP A 145 7.17 -12.19 -6.67
N GLU A 146 7.19 -11.75 -5.41
CA GLU A 146 6.18 -10.85 -4.85
C GLU A 146 6.35 -9.39 -5.29
N LYS A 147 7.52 -8.99 -5.78
CA LYS A 147 7.83 -7.58 -6.09
C LYS A 147 6.83 -6.94 -7.05
N PRO A 148 6.44 -7.56 -8.18
CA PRO A 148 5.50 -6.93 -9.12
C PRO A 148 4.11 -6.68 -8.49
N VAL A 149 3.71 -7.50 -7.52
CA VAL A 149 2.44 -7.30 -6.78
C VAL A 149 2.55 -6.09 -5.86
N LYS A 150 3.67 -5.96 -5.13
CA LYS A 150 3.93 -4.81 -4.23
C LYS A 150 4.06 -3.50 -5.01
N GLU A 151 4.68 -3.54 -6.19
CA GLU A 151 4.75 -2.40 -7.11
C GLU A 151 3.37 -2.01 -7.63
N LEU A 152 2.56 -2.98 -8.07
CA LEU A 152 1.19 -2.71 -8.50
C LEU A 152 0.38 -2.03 -7.38
N VAL A 153 0.42 -2.58 -6.16
CA VAL A 153 -0.32 -2.00 -5.02
C VAL A 153 0.18 -0.60 -4.68
N SER A 154 1.49 -0.35 -4.77
CA SER A 154 2.05 0.98 -4.56
C SER A 154 1.61 2.00 -5.62
N ASN A 155 1.48 1.57 -6.88
CA ASN A 155 0.95 2.43 -7.96
C ASN A 155 -0.54 2.70 -7.80
N ILE A 156 -1.33 1.71 -7.35
CA ILE A 156 -2.74 1.92 -7.00
C ILE A 156 -2.84 2.93 -5.85
N GLN A 157 -1.98 2.82 -4.84
CA GLN A 157 -1.96 3.72 -3.69
C GLN A 157 -1.71 5.17 -4.11
N SER A 158 -0.74 5.43 -5.00
CA SER A 158 -0.43 6.80 -5.44
C SER A 158 -1.54 7.43 -6.27
N GLU A 159 -2.31 6.63 -7.01
CA GLU A 159 -3.46 7.11 -7.77
C GLU A 159 -4.70 7.35 -6.90
N VAL A 160 -4.96 6.46 -5.94
CA VAL A 160 -6.18 6.45 -5.12
C VAL A 160 -6.08 7.38 -3.93
N ASN A 161 -4.90 7.48 -3.30
CA ASN A 161 -4.74 8.30 -2.12
C ASN A 161 -4.89 9.78 -2.46
N LYS A 162 -5.79 10.44 -1.74
CA LYS A 162 -6.02 11.88 -1.84
C LYS A 162 -6.17 12.44 -0.45
N ASP A 163 -5.46 13.51 -0.15
CA ASP A 163 -5.64 14.19 1.12
C ASP A 163 -7.01 14.90 1.15
N PRO A 164 -7.65 14.98 2.33
CA PRO A 164 -8.88 15.73 2.46
C PRO A 164 -8.64 17.22 2.21
N VAL A 165 -9.60 17.87 1.56
CA VAL A 165 -9.60 19.32 1.37
C VAL A 165 -10.67 19.91 2.28
N ASN A 166 -10.24 20.77 3.19
CA ASN A 166 -11.12 21.51 4.09
C ASN A 166 -12.11 22.39 3.32
N ALA A 167 -13.32 22.52 3.87
CA ALA A 167 -14.26 23.53 3.41
C ALA A 167 -13.65 24.93 3.59
N SER A 168 -14.06 25.84 2.72
CA SER A 168 -13.61 27.23 2.74
C SER A 168 -14.76 28.19 2.45
N LEU A 169 -14.49 29.49 2.59
CA LEU A 169 -15.43 30.54 2.24
C LEU A 169 -14.88 31.39 1.09
N GLY A 170 -15.73 31.61 0.10
CA GLY A 170 -15.55 32.62 -0.93
C GLY A 170 -16.47 33.81 -0.68
N ILE A 171 -16.12 34.95 -1.27
CA ILE A 171 -17.00 36.12 -1.32
C ILE A 171 -17.27 36.44 -2.78
N ASP A 172 -18.54 36.43 -3.18
CA ASP A 172 -18.99 36.80 -4.52
C ASP A 172 -20.07 37.89 -4.40
N ASN A 173 -19.83 39.03 -5.07
CA ASN A 173 -20.70 40.22 -4.99
C ASN A 173 -21.06 40.65 -3.56
N GLY A 174 -20.15 40.48 -2.60
CA GLY A 174 -20.35 40.82 -1.19
C GLY A 174 -21.06 39.74 -0.35
N ASN A 175 -21.48 38.63 -0.96
CA ASN A 175 -22.11 37.51 -0.26
C ASN A 175 -21.09 36.41 0.06
N LEU A 176 -21.17 35.87 1.27
CA LEU A 176 -20.38 34.73 1.73
C LEU A 176 -20.94 33.44 1.14
N ASN A 177 -20.10 32.68 0.44
CA ASN A 177 -20.44 31.40 -0.17
C ASN A 177 -19.55 30.30 0.40
N VAL A 178 -20.17 29.24 0.90
CA VAL A 178 -19.45 28.05 1.39
C VAL A 178 -19.00 27.20 0.20
N ILE A 179 -17.71 26.98 0.11
CA ILE A 179 -17.10 25.98 -0.77
C ILE A 179 -16.98 24.70 0.05
N PRO A 180 -17.74 23.63 -0.28
CA PRO A 180 -17.80 22.43 0.54
C PRO A 180 -16.47 21.68 0.58
N GLU A 181 -16.28 20.91 1.65
CA GLU A 181 -15.14 20.03 1.82
C GLU A 181 -15.15 18.86 0.82
N VAL A 182 -13.96 18.32 0.56
CA VAL A 182 -13.80 17.06 -0.17
C VAL A 182 -13.10 16.09 0.75
N ASN A 183 -13.76 14.97 1.05
CA ASN A 183 -13.15 13.90 1.83
C ASN A 183 -11.96 13.30 1.08
N GLY A 184 -10.90 13.04 1.82
CA GLY A 184 -9.73 12.34 1.34
C GLY A 184 -10.01 10.85 1.19
N LYS A 185 -9.10 10.16 0.52
CA LYS A 185 -9.12 8.72 0.32
C LYS A 185 -7.80 8.12 0.74
N LYS A 186 -7.85 6.97 1.40
CA LYS A 186 -6.65 6.20 1.76
C LYS A 186 -6.86 4.72 1.52
N LEU A 187 -6.01 4.15 0.68
CA LEU A 187 -5.94 2.73 0.42
C LEU A 187 -5.35 2.00 1.63
N GLU A 188 -5.99 0.90 2.03
CA GLU A 188 -5.46 -0.04 3.03
C GLU A 188 -4.36 -0.93 2.41
N LYS A 189 -3.21 -0.30 2.12
CA LYS A 189 -2.08 -0.89 1.37
C LYS A 189 -1.68 -2.27 1.91
N GLU A 190 -1.30 -2.36 3.18
CA GLU A 190 -0.77 -3.58 3.79
C GLU A 190 -1.80 -4.73 3.76
N LYS A 191 -3.07 -4.40 4.01
CA LYS A 191 -4.17 -5.36 3.95
C LYS A 191 -4.36 -5.88 2.52
N LEU A 192 -4.36 -4.98 1.53
CA LEU A 192 -4.51 -5.34 0.13
C LEU A 192 -3.34 -6.21 -0.36
N GLU A 193 -2.11 -5.86 -0.01
CA GLU A 193 -0.94 -6.68 -0.35
C GLU A 193 -1.06 -8.09 0.22
N LYS A 194 -1.34 -8.19 1.53
CA LYS A 194 -1.48 -9.48 2.21
C LYS A 194 -2.62 -10.33 1.62
N GLU A 195 -3.77 -9.72 1.35
CA GLU A 195 -4.91 -10.43 0.74
C GLU A 195 -4.62 -10.88 -0.70
N THR A 196 -3.88 -10.06 -1.46
CA THR A 196 -3.52 -10.40 -2.83
C THR A 196 -2.55 -11.57 -2.86
N LEU A 197 -1.47 -11.48 -2.07
CA LEU A 197 -0.45 -12.53 -1.99
C LEU A 197 -1.01 -13.86 -1.47
N SER A 198 -1.94 -13.85 -0.50
CA SER A 198 -2.53 -15.08 0.03
C SER A 198 -3.44 -15.80 -0.95
N LYS A 199 -3.98 -15.11 -1.96
CA LYS A 199 -4.82 -15.69 -3.02
C LYS A 199 -4.01 -16.18 -4.23
N ILE A 200 -2.72 -15.84 -4.33
CA ILE A 200 -1.87 -16.34 -5.41
C ILE A 200 -1.56 -17.81 -5.15
N SER A 201 -2.08 -18.67 -6.04
CA SER A 201 -1.78 -20.10 -6.05
C SER A 201 -1.28 -20.56 -7.42
N GLY A 202 -0.61 -21.72 -7.42
CA GLY A 202 -0.24 -22.47 -8.62
C GLY A 202 -1.41 -23.22 -9.28
N SER A 203 -2.65 -22.96 -8.90
CA SER A 203 -3.82 -23.60 -9.51
C SER A 203 -4.10 -23.01 -10.88
N ILE A 204 -4.28 -23.87 -11.88
CA ILE A 204 -4.47 -23.50 -13.27
C ILE A 204 -5.96 -23.43 -13.57
N GLY A 205 -6.48 -22.23 -13.78
CA GLY A 205 -7.92 -22.05 -13.96
C GLY A 205 -8.33 -20.61 -13.75
N GLN A 206 -8.72 -20.26 -12.52
CA GLN A 206 -9.32 -18.96 -12.23
C GLN A 206 -8.29 -17.87 -11.95
N ASN A 207 -8.52 -16.70 -12.54
CA ASN A 207 -7.82 -15.47 -12.21
C ASN A 207 -8.00 -15.12 -10.72
N VAL A 208 -7.00 -14.46 -10.15
CA VAL A 208 -7.08 -13.94 -8.78
C VAL A 208 -7.85 -12.63 -8.83
N ASN A 209 -8.94 -12.52 -8.07
CA ASN A 209 -9.72 -11.29 -7.97
C ASN A 209 -9.72 -10.79 -6.51
N VAL A 210 -9.39 -9.52 -6.33
CA VAL A 210 -9.28 -8.87 -5.02
C VAL A 210 -10.01 -7.54 -5.07
N ASN A 211 -10.82 -7.25 -4.05
CA ASN A 211 -11.48 -5.95 -3.91
C ASN A 211 -10.70 -5.13 -2.88
N ALA A 212 -10.14 -4.00 -3.31
CA ALA A 212 -9.43 -3.11 -2.42
C ALA A 212 -10.41 -2.30 -1.57
N LEU A 213 -10.07 -2.15 -0.30
CA LEU A 213 -10.80 -1.27 0.61
C LEU A 213 -10.13 0.11 0.61
N VAL A 214 -10.92 1.14 0.33
CA VAL A 214 -10.53 2.55 0.43
C VAL A 214 -11.26 3.16 1.62
N LYS A 215 -10.51 3.70 2.57
CA LYS A 215 -11.07 4.47 3.68
C LYS A 215 -11.25 5.92 3.27
N GLN A 216 -12.40 6.48 3.60
CA GLN A 216 -12.64 7.92 3.51
C GLN A 216 -11.99 8.61 4.70
N ILE A 217 -11.23 9.67 4.44
CA ILE A 217 -10.66 10.52 5.47
C ILE A 217 -11.49 11.81 5.51
N PRO A 218 -12.23 12.09 6.59
CA PRO A 218 -13.02 13.31 6.67
C PRO A 218 -12.09 14.54 6.69
N ALA A 219 -12.53 15.62 6.06
CA ALA A 219 -11.86 16.90 6.22
C ALA A 219 -12.03 17.44 7.65
N ASN A 220 -11.04 18.22 8.11
CA ASN A 220 -11.04 18.79 9.46
C ASN A 220 -12.09 19.89 9.60
N ILE A 221 -12.24 20.72 8.57
CA ILE A 221 -13.25 21.78 8.52
C ILE A 221 -14.34 21.36 7.53
N LYS A 222 -15.57 21.30 8.03
CA LYS A 222 -16.76 20.93 7.25
C LYS A 222 -17.54 22.18 6.84
N GLY A 223 -18.18 22.15 5.67
CA GLY A 223 -18.95 23.28 5.15
C GLY A 223 -20.10 23.67 6.08
N ASP A 224 -20.69 22.70 6.77
CA ASP A 224 -21.77 22.94 7.74
C ASP A 224 -21.34 23.84 8.90
N SER A 225 -20.08 23.78 9.37
CA SER A 225 -19.62 24.67 10.43
C SER A 225 -19.45 26.12 9.93
N LEU A 226 -19.13 26.29 8.64
CA LEU A 226 -18.92 27.60 8.02
C LEU A 226 -20.21 28.33 7.69
N LYS A 227 -21.35 27.62 7.58
CA LYS A 227 -22.69 28.25 7.41
C LYS A 227 -23.06 29.19 8.56
N SER A 228 -22.43 29.03 9.72
CA SER A 228 -22.64 29.91 10.87
C SER A 228 -22.03 31.31 10.69
N ILE A 229 -21.11 31.50 9.74
CA ILE A 229 -20.44 32.77 9.46
C ILE A 229 -21.36 33.62 8.58
N ASN A 230 -21.91 34.70 9.15
CA ASN A 230 -22.94 35.50 8.48
C ASN A 230 -22.85 37.01 8.75
N SER A 231 -21.89 37.47 9.56
CA SER A 231 -21.75 38.87 9.93
C SER A 231 -20.29 39.31 9.81
N LEU A 232 -20.09 40.54 9.33
CA LEU A 232 -18.83 41.26 9.50
C LEU A 232 -18.72 41.67 10.97
N ILE A 233 -17.58 41.38 11.60
CA ILE A 233 -17.37 41.61 13.03
C ILE A 233 -16.23 42.60 13.29
N GLY A 234 -15.28 42.71 12.35
CA GLY A 234 -14.20 43.69 12.42
C GLY A 234 -13.67 44.00 11.03
N THR A 235 -13.31 45.26 10.79
CA THR A 235 -12.67 45.68 9.55
C THR A 235 -11.66 46.77 9.82
N TYR A 236 -10.58 46.77 9.06
CA TYR A 236 -9.64 47.87 9.06
C TYR A 236 -8.87 47.95 7.74
N SER A 237 -8.41 49.16 7.43
CA SER A 237 -7.63 49.41 6.24
C SER A 237 -6.48 50.38 6.51
N THR A 238 -5.35 50.17 5.82
CA THR A 238 -4.25 51.15 5.78
C THR A 238 -3.85 51.42 4.33
N ASN A 239 -3.45 52.67 4.06
CA ASN A 239 -3.03 53.09 2.74
C ASN A 239 -1.53 52.85 2.53
N PHE A 240 -1.17 52.40 1.33
CA PHE A 240 0.22 52.23 0.90
C PHE A 240 0.44 52.74 -0.52
N ALA A 241 -0.47 53.55 -1.07
CA ALA A 241 -0.47 53.96 -2.48
C ALA A 241 0.80 54.72 -2.91
N SER A 242 1.49 55.38 -1.98
CA SER A 242 2.77 56.08 -2.21
C SER A 242 4.00 55.17 -2.11
N SER A 243 3.82 53.86 -1.89
CA SER A 243 4.93 52.91 -1.74
C SER A 243 5.63 52.62 -3.07
N SER A 244 6.91 52.24 -2.98
CA SER A 244 7.61 51.66 -4.13
C SER A 244 6.96 50.35 -4.59
N SER A 245 7.21 49.95 -5.84
CA SER A 245 6.69 48.70 -6.41
C SER A 245 7.14 47.47 -5.63
N GLN A 246 8.39 47.46 -5.13
CA GLN A 246 8.95 46.36 -4.34
C GLN A 246 8.19 46.17 -3.03
N ARG A 247 7.92 47.28 -2.32
CA ARG A 247 7.16 47.27 -1.08
C ARG A 247 5.71 46.84 -1.32
N ALA A 248 5.10 47.33 -2.39
CA ALA A 248 3.75 46.93 -2.80
C ALA A 248 3.65 45.43 -3.11
N ASN A 249 4.66 44.86 -3.79
CA ASN A 249 4.74 43.42 -4.06
C ASN A 249 4.81 42.60 -2.77
N ASN A 250 5.70 42.98 -1.83
CA ASN A 250 5.80 42.31 -0.53
C ASN A 250 4.47 42.32 0.24
N ILE A 251 3.81 43.48 0.28
CA ILE A 251 2.50 43.64 0.90
C ILE A 251 1.46 42.72 0.24
N ALA A 252 1.45 42.65 -1.10
CA ALA A 252 0.55 41.78 -1.84
C ALA A 252 0.76 40.30 -1.54
N LEU A 253 2.02 39.83 -1.49
CA LEU A 253 2.36 38.45 -1.16
C LEU A 253 1.92 38.05 0.26
N ALA A 254 2.18 38.90 1.25
CA ALA A 254 1.76 38.63 2.61
C ALA A 254 0.24 38.70 2.77
N THR A 255 -0.43 39.69 2.17
CA THR A 255 -1.90 39.80 2.19
C THR A 255 -2.55 38.57 1.57
N LYS A 256 -2.04 38.10 0.42
CA LYS A 256 -2.53 36.90 -0.27
C LYS A 256 -2.37 35.64 0.58
N SER A 257 -1.27 35.51 1.32
CA SER A 257 -1.02 34.36 2.20
C SER A 257 -2.00 34.26 3.37
N ILE A 258 -2.59 35.38 3.80
CA ILE A 258 -3.55 35.43 4.92
C ILE A 258 -5.00 35.30 4.44
N ASN A 259 -5.27 35.74 3.20
CA ASN A 259 -6.62 35.74 2.65
C ASN A 259 -7.26 34.35 2.67
N GLY A 260 -8.47 34.27 3.18
CA GLY A 260 -9.25 33.04 3.22
C GLY A 260 -9.01 32.18 4.47
N LYS A 261 -8.17 32.63 5.41
CA LYS A 261 -7.88 31.86 6.62
C LYS A 261 -9.13 31.72 7.49
N ILE A 262 -9.40 30.50 7.93
CA ILE A 262 -10.44 30.18 8.91
C ILE A 262 -9.76 29.78 10.22
N LEU A 263 -10.26 30.31 11.32
CA LEU A 263 -9.88 29.93 12.68
C LEU A 263 -11.09 29.29 13.34
N MET A 264 -11.01 28.01 13.65
CA MET A 264 -12.03 27.31 14.43
C MET A 264 -12.03 27.80 15.89
N PRO A 265 -13.12 27.59 16.65
CA PRO A 265 -13.18 27.95 18.06
C PRO A 265 -11.95 27.49 18.84
N GLY A 266 -11.29 28.44 19.51
CA GLY A 266 -10.10 28.19 20.32
C GLY A 266 -8.77 28.12 19.55
N GLU A 267 -8.78 28.15 18.22
CA GLU A 267 -7.53 28.16 17.43
C GLU A 267 -6.78 29.49 17.56
N VAL A 268 -5.45 29.41 17.47
CA VAL A 268 -4.55 30.56 17.49
C VAL A 268 -4.06 30.84 16.08
N PHE A 269 -4.18 32.08 15.65
CA PHE A 269 -3.51 32.58 14.46
C PHE A 269 -2.08 33.00 14.83
N SER A 270 -1.12 32.63 13.99
CA SER A 270 0.23 33.20 13.96
C SER A 270 0.47 33.84 12.61
N PHE A 271 0.93 35.09 12.62
CA PHE A 271 1.26 35.82 11.41
C PHE A 271 2.47 35.18 10.72
N ASN A 272 3.52 34.84 11.47
CA ASN A 272 4.72 34.23 10.90
C ASN A 272 4.50 32.80 10.42
N ASP A 273 3.66 31.99 11.07
CA ASP A 273 3.31 30.65 10.56
C ASP A 273 2.50 30.73 9.26
N THR A 274 1.65 31.76 9.14
CA THR A 274 0.77 31.95 7.97
C THR A 274 1.51 32.58 6.78
N VAL A 275 2.30 33.63 7.03
CA VAL A 275 3.03 34.36 5.98
C VAL A 275 4.35 33.68 5.66
N GLY A 276 4.98 33.03 6.64
CA GLY A 276 6.27 32.35 6.55
C GLY A 276 7.47 33.28 6.32
N GLU A 277 8.65 32.70 6.13
CA GLU A 277 9.88 33.47 5.92
C GLU A 277 9.84 34.35 4.65
N ARG A 278 10.35 35.57 4.75
CA ARG A 278 10.34 36.57 3.67
C ARG A 278 11.60 36.46 2.81
N THR A 279 11.70 35.39 2.01
CA THR A 279 12.87 35.12 1.16
C THR A 279 12.67 35.57 -0.30
N GLY A 280 13.78 35.81 -1.01
CA GLY A 280 13.75 36.12 -2.45
C GLY A 280 13.15 35.00 -3.31
N GLU A 281 13.38 33.73 -2.94
CA GLU A 281 12.79 32.55 -3.62
C GLU A 281 11.26 32.54 -3.56
N ARG A 282 10.71 33.12 -2.49
CA ARG A 282 9.25 33.28 -2.30
C ARG A 282 8.72 34.57 -2.93
N GLY A 283 9.55 35.30 -3.67
CA GLY A 283 9.19 36.51 -4.39
C GLY A 283 9.27 37.80 -3.58
N TYR A 284 9.78 37.77 -2.35
CA TYR A 284 9.96 38.99 -1.56
C TYR A 284 11.15 39.80 -2.08
N GLU A 285 10.97 41.11 -2.15
CA GLU A 285 11.93 42.05 -2.73
C GLU A 285 12.51 42.99 -1.65
N PRO A 286 13.75 43.50 -1.84
CA PRO A 286 14.33 44.49 -0.94
C PRO A 286 13.52 45.80 -0.94
N ALA A 287 13.12 46.26 0.24
CA ALA A 287 12.42 47.52 0.45
C ALA A 287 12.78 48.09 1.85
N PRO A 288 12.50 49.38 2.13
CA PRO A 288 12.81 49.95 3.43
C PRO A 288 12.14 49.18 4.59
N VAL A 289 12.96 48.78 5.58
CA VAL A 289 12.61 48.13 6.85
C VAL A 289 13.17 48.95 8.01
N ILE A 290 12.57 48.84 9.19
CA ILE A 290 13.07 49.47 10.41
C ILE A 290 13.92 48.45 11.17
N ILE A 291 15.21 48.73 11.34
CA ILE A 291 16.15 47.93 12.15
C ILE A 291 16.66 48.81 13.29
N GLY A 292 16.28 48.47 14.53
CA GLY A 292 16.53 49.34 15.69
C GLY A 292 15.84 50.69 15.51
N ASN A 293 16.63 51.77 15.36
CA ASN A 293 16.13 53.14 15.16
C ASN A 293 16.48 53.71 13.77
N LYS A 294 16.74 52.86 12.77
CA LYS A 294 17.14 53.28 11.41
C LYS A 294 16.31 52.60 10.34
N LEU A 295 16.13 53.29 9.22
CA LEU A 295 15.59 52.71 7.99
C LEU A 295 16.73 52.11 7.16
N GLU A 296 16.64 50.81 6.89
CA GLU A 296 17.60 50.07 6.07
C GLU A 296 16.88 49.33 4.94
N SER A 297 17.61 48.90 3.92
CA SER A 297 17.04 48.05 2.87
C SER A 297 17.06 46.60 3.32
N GLY A 298 15.90 45.94 3.32
CA GLY A 298 15.77 44.54 3.73
C GLY A 298 14.64 43.84 2.98
N LEU A 299 14.69 42.51 2.95
CA LEU A 299 13.63 41.71 2.35
C LEU A 299 12.35 41.83 3.19
N GLY A 300 11.21 42.04 2.54
CA GLY A 300 9.93 42.17 3.25
C GLY A 300 9.64 43.55 3.84
N GLY A 301 10.24 44.62 3.30
CA GLY A 301 9.75 45.97 3.59
C GLY A 301 8.25 46.09 3.30
N GLY A 302 7.48 46.58 4.28
CA GLY A 302 6.02 46.68 4.22
C GLY A 302 5.25 45.60 4.98
N ILE A 303 5.88 44.50 5.43
CA ILE A 303 5.14 43.42 6.11
C ILE A 303 4.54 43.85 7.45
N CYS A 304 5.23 44.68 8.24
CA CYS A 304 4.67 45.19 9.50
C CYS A 304 3.40 46.04 9.30
N GLN A 305 3.20 46.61 8.11
CA GLN A 305 1.94 47.30 7.80
C GLN A 305 0.79 46.31 7.62
N VAL A 306 1.05 45.13 7.05
CA VAL A 306 0.06 44.05 6.89
C VAL A 306 -0.35 43.51 8.26
N SER A 307 0.61 43.18 9.13
CA SER A 307 0.33 42.72 10.52
C SER A 307 -0.40 43.79 11.32
N THR A 308 0.01 45.05 11.20
CA THR A 308 -0.69 46.18 11.84
C THR A 308 -2.13 46.32 11.35
N THR A 309 -2.38 46.18 10.04
CA THR A 309 -3.74 46.30 9.50
C THR A 309 -4.62 45.16 10.01
N LEU A 310 -4.09 43.93 10.01
CA LEU A 310 -4.77 42.77 10.58
C LEU A 310 -5.06 42.96 12.08
N TYR A 311 -4.07 43.39 12.86
CA TYR A 311 -4.22 43.64 14.30
C TYR A 311 -5.40 44.56 14.61
N ASN A 312 -5.53 45.66 13.87
CA ASN A 312 -6.63 46.60 14.09
C ASN A 312 -7.99 46.02 13.69
N ALA A 313 -8.05 45.22 12.64
CA ALA A 313 -9.28 44.52 12.27
C ALA A 313 -9.68 43.48 13.34
N VAL A 314 -8.70 42.76 13.90
CA VAL A 314 -8.88 41.82 15.02
C VAL A 314 -9.33 42.52 16.30
N SER A 315 -8.70 43.65 16.65
CA SER A 315 -9.08 44.46 17.82
C SER A 315 -10.50 45.00 17.68
N ARG A 316 -10.89 45.48 16.49
CA ARG A 316 -12.26 45.92 16.19
C ARG A 316 -13.28 44.78 16.21
N ALA A 317 -12.82 43.56 15.93
CA ALA A 317 -13.61 42.35 16.11
C ALA A 317 -13.80 41.95 17.58
N GLY A 318 -13.22 42.68 18.55
CA GLY A 318 -13.35 42.38 19.98
C GLY A 318 -12.39 41.32 20.50
N MET A 319 -11.42 40.89 19.70
CA MET A 319 -10.41 39.90 20.08
C MET A 319 -9.13 40.57 20.58
N THR A 320 -8.50 39.97 21.58
CA THR A 320 -7.22 40.42 22.14
C THR A 320 -6.06 39.61 21.58
N SER A 321 -4.92 40.27 21.39
CA SER A 321 -3.67 39.62 21.00
C SER A 321 -3.14 38.70 22.11
N ILE A 322 -2.62 37.54 21.72
CA ILE A 322 -1.77 36.69 22.58
C ILE A 322 -0.34 37.23 22.57
N GLU A 323 0.13 37.64 21.39
CA GLU A 323 1.47 38.18 21.18
C GLU A 323 1.34 39.41 20.29
N ARG A 324 1.88 40.53 20.76
CA ARG A 324 1.94 41.79 20.01
C ARG A 324 3.05 42.63 20.58
N GLU A 325 3.98 43.01 19.72
CA GLU A 325 4.97 44.04 20.00
C GLU A 325 4.69 45.30 19.17
N HIS A 326 5.13 46.45 19.68
CA HIS A 326 5.09 47.72 18.96
C HIS A 326 6.45 48.01 18.31
N HIS A 327 6.47 48.88 17.30
CA HIS A 327 7.69 49.39 16.71
C HIS A 327 8.42 50.29 17.72
N THR A 328 9.75 50.30 17.65
CA THR A 328 10.63 51.22 18.40
C THR A 328 10.42 52.68 17.99
N MET A 329 9.92 52.92 16.77
CA MET A 329 9.63 54.24 16.22
C MET A 329 8.17 54.33 15.73
N PRO A 330 7.51 55.49 15.84
CA PRO A 330 6.17 55.69 15.30
C PRO A 330 6.09 55.40 13.79
N VAL A 331 5.03 54.71 13.39
CA VAL A 331 4.71 54.44 11.97
C VAL A 331 3.64 55.39 11.47
N HIS A 332 3.71 55.82 10.20
CA HIS A 332 2.83 56.86 9.65
C HIS A 332 1.45 56.36 9.19
N TYR A 333 1.27 55.03 9.06
CA TYR A 333 0.06 54.43 8.47
C TYR A 333 -1.02 54.07 9.51
N VAL A 334 -0.77 54.27 10.81
CA VAL A 334 -1.76 54.12 11.89
C VAL A 334 -1.50 55.12 13.03
N PRO A 335 -2.52 55.44 13.84
CA PRO A 335 -2.32 56.20 15.08
C PRO A 335 -1.37 55.50 16.07
N GLN A 336 -0.81 56.28 17.00
CA GLN A 336 0.10 55.78 18.02
C GLN A 336 -0.57 54.70 18.89
N GLY A 337 0.14 53.60 19.16
CA GLY A 337 -0.34 52.47 19.95
C GLY A 337 -1.20 51.47 19.18
N MET A 338 -1.46 51.72 17.89
CA MET A 338 -2.28 50.84 17.04
C MET A 338 -1.44 49.97 16.10
N ASP A 339 -0.12 49.90 16.27
CA ASP A 339 0.77 49.13 15.42
C ASP A 339 1.01 47.70 15.94
N ALA A 340 1.44 46.79 15.07
CA ALA A 340 1.90 45.46 15.45
C ALA A 340 3.10 45.09 14.59
N THR A 341 4.29 45.04 15.20
CA THR A 341 5.53 44.68 14.50
C THR A 341 5.69 43.16 14.41
N VAL A 342 6.35 42.69 13.35
CA VAL A 342 6.67 41.28 13.14
C VAL A 342 8.06 41.15 12.54
N ASP A 343 8.78 40.14 12.99
CA ASP A 343 10.09 39.74 12.48
C ASP A 343 10.15 38.20 12.47
N TYR A 344 10.42 37.61 11.31
CA TYR A 344 10.32 36.16 11.16
C TYR A 344 11.36 35.45 12.03
N GLY A 345 10.92 34.51 12.86
CA GLY A 345 11.77 33.78 13.81
C GLY A 345 11.99 34.49 15.15
N ASN A 346 11.62 35.77 15.29
CA ASN A 346 11.88 36.56 16.50
C ASN A 346 10.61 37.17 17.12
N ILE A 347 9.83 37.94 16.36
CA ILE A 347 8.66 38.68 16.84
C ILE A 347 7.44 38.29 16.00
N ASP A 348 6.37 37.84 16.64
CA ASP A 348 5.15 37.45 15.95
C ASP A 348 3.93 38.27 16.39
N TYR A 349 2.91 38.27 15.54
CA TYR A 349 1.59 38.74 15.90
C TYR A 349 0.66 37.53 16.00
N LYS A 350 0.15 37.26 17.21
CA LYS A 350 -0.74 36.13 17.49
C LYS A 350 -2.02 36.59 18.14
N PHE A 351 -3.13 35.94 17.80
CA PHE A 351 -4.42 36.11 18.48
C PHE A 351 -5.21 34.82 18.45
N LYS A 352 -6.14 34.67 19.39
CA LYS A 352 -6.99 33.47 19.51
C LYS A 352 -8.39 33.77 19.01
N ASN A 353 -9.00 32.84 18.29
CA ASN A 353 -10.45 32.83 18.16
C ASN A 353 -11.07 32.45 19.51
N ILE A 354 -11.58 33.44 20.23
CA ILE A 354 -12.22 33.26 21.54
C ILE A 354 -13.70 32.86 21.43
N TYR A 355 -14.28 32.93 20.23
CA TYR A 355 -15.69 32.65 20.01
C TYR A 355 -16.00 31.15 19.90
N GLN A 356 -17.25 30.79 20.16
CA GLN A 356 -17.80 29.46 19.89
C GLN A 356 -18.12 29.22 18.41
N TYR A 357 -17.83 30.20 17.55
CA TYR A 357 -18.06 30.16 16.11
C TYR A 357 -16.75 30.34 15.35
N PRO A 358 -16.58 29.79 14.14
CA PRO A 358 -15.37 29.99 13.37
C PRO A 358 -15.26 31.45 12.90
N VAL A 359 -14.03 31.94 12.81
CA VAL A 359 -13.71 33.29 12.30
C VAL A 359 -13.05 33.17 10.95
N TYR A 360 -13.59 33.85 9.95
CA TYR A 360 -13.03 33.94 8.60
C TYR A 360 -12.31 35.27 8.40
N ILE A 361 -11.10 35.22 7.86
CA ILE A 361 -10.25 36.38 7.58
C ILE A 361 -10.19 36.56 6.06
N GLN A 362 -10.86 37.60 5.58
CA GLN A 362 -10.70 38.10 4.22
C GLN A 362 -9.60 39.15 4.21
N ALA A 363 -8.67 39.04 3.27
CA ALA A 363 -7.58 39.98 3.09
C ALA A 363 -7.42 40.29 1.60
N TYR A 364 -7.48 41.57 1.23
CA TYR A 364 -7.30 41.98 -0.16
C TYR A 364 -6.73 43.38 -0.26
N ILE A 365 -6.27 43.71 -1.47
CA ILE A 365 -5.78 45.03 -1.82
C ILE A 365 -6.75 45.65 -2.80
N SER A 366 -7.15 46.89 -2.55
CA SER A 366 -7.96 47.67 -3.48
C SER A 366 -7.56 49.14 -3.43
N ASN A 367 -7.32 49.74 -4.60
CA ASN A 367 -6.99 51.17 -4.75
C ASN A 367 -5.84 51.64 -3.81
N GLY A 368 -4.79 50.83 -3.68
CA GLY A 368 -3.63 51.14 -2.83
C GLY A 368 -3.90 51.04 -1.32
N ASN A 369 -4.96 50.34 -0.90
CA ASN A 369 -5.24 50.05 0.50
C ASN A 369 -5.16 48.55 0.76
N ILE A 370 -4.57 48.16 1.89
CA ILE A 370 -4.69 46.83 2.47
C ILE A 370 -5.99 46.83 3.25
N ILE A 371 -6.85 45.83 3.03
CA ILE A 371 -8.14 45.72 3.72
C ILE A 371 -8.23 44.34 4.34
N PHE A 372 -8.52 44.30 5.64
CA PHE A 372 -8.88 43.09 6.35
C PHE A 372 -10.32 43.17 6.82
N ASN A 373 -11.09 42.12 6.53
CA ASN A 373 -12.44 41.94 7.03
C ASN A 373 -12.49 40.60 7.78
N LEU A 374 -12.98 40.64 9.01
CA LEU A 374 -13.22 39.46 9.83
C LEU A 374 -14.71 39.20 9.89
N TYR A 375 -15.09 37.96 9.60
CA TYR A 375 -16.48 37.51 9.63
C TYR A 375 -16.65 36.38 10.64
N SER A 376 -17.82 36.35 11.30
CA SER A 376 -18.24 35.28 12.18
C SER A 376 -19.77 35.29 12.32
N ASN A 377 -20.31 34.64 13.33
CA ASN A 377 -21.74 34.61 13.60
C ASN A 377 -22.25 35.93 14.22
N SER A 378 -23.41 36.42 13.79
CA SER A 378 -24.06 37.60 14.38
C SER A 378 -24.46 37.45 15.85
N SER A 379 -24.62 36.22 16.35
CA SER A 379 -24.99 35.90 17.73
C SER A 379 -23.79 35.60 18.64
N MET A 380 -22.58 36.05 18.25
CA MET A 380 -21.39 35.91 19.09
C MET A 380 -21.63 36.47 20.49
N LYS A 381 -21.29 35.66 21.49
CA LYS A 381 -21.13 36.08 22.88
C LYS A 381 -19.66 35.85 23.24
N ASN A 382 -19.06 36.81 23.91
CA ASN A 382 -17.70 36.70 24.46
C ASN A 382 -17.64 35.64 25.57
#